data_AF-A0A522F717-F1
#
_entry.id   AF-A0A522F717-F1
#
_cell.length_a   1.000
_cell.length_b   1.000
_cell.length_c   1.000
_cell.angle_alpha   90.00
_cell.angle_beta   90.00
_cell.angle_gamma   90.00
#
_symmetry.space_group_name_H-M   'P 1'
#
loop_
_entity.id
_entity.type
_entity.pdbx_description
1 polymer ?
#
loop_
_entity_poly.entity_id
_entity_poly.type
_entity_poly.pdbx_seq_one_letter_code
_entity_poly.pdbx_strand_id
1 'polypeptide(L)'
;MKKLSKNWLKMAEIYKRFSDECLNFSEEAAMDMFLHESTGSDISLKNNGFAAGKKWMDVTIKMWKEDIKDNLLIPEELLDSGYPDWFLKRIGIINVG
;
A
#
# COMPACT_ATOMS: atom_id res chain seq x y z
N MET A 1 -19.13 -11.84 -12.00
CA MET A 1 -18.28 -11.13 -11.02
C MET A 1 -17.33 -10.20 -11.75
N LYS A 2 -17.21 -8.93 -11.33
CA LYS A 2 -16.15 -8.04 -11.86
C LYS A 2 -14.79 -8.60 -11.40
N LYS A 3 -13.85 -8.76 -12.33
CA LYS A 3 -12.50 -9.21 -12.01
C LYS A 3 -11.65 -8.00 -11.60
N LEU A 4 -10.96 -8.10 -10.47
CA LEU A 4 -10.01 -7.06 -10.04
C LEU A 4 -8.88 -6.91 -11.06
N SER A 5 -8.44 -5.67 -11.30
CA SER A 5 -7.35 -5.43 -12.24
C SER A 5 -6.03 -5.99 -11.71
N LYS A 6 -5.16 -6.46 -12.61
CA LYS A 6 -3.83 -6.96 -12.23
C LYS A 6 -2.99 -5.91 -11.49
N ASN A 7 -3.11 -4.64 -11.90
CA ASN A 7 -2.40 -3.53 -11.27
C ASN A 7 -2.90 -3.28 -9.84
N TRP A 8 -4.21 -3.40 -9.62
CA TRP A 8 -4.78 -3.27 -8.29
C TRP A 8 -4.34 -4.41 -7.38
N LEU A 9 -4.39 -5.65 -7.86
CA LEU A 9 -3.91 -6.81 -7.09
C LEU A 9 -2.42 -6.67 -6.72
N LYS A 10 -1.60 -6.14 -7.64
CA LYS A 10 -0.19 -5.85 -7.38
C LYS A 10 0.00 -4.79 -6.28
N MET A 11 -0.85 -3.76 -6.23
CA MET A 11 -0.87 -2.80 -5.12
C MET A 11 -1.41 -3.40 -3.82
N ALA A 12 -2.40 -4.28 -3.89
CA ALA A 12 -3.00 -4.93 -2.74
C ALA A 12 -1.99 -5.79 -1.96
N GLU A 13 -1.03 -6.42 -2.66
CA GLU A 13 0.11 -7.09 -2.03
C GLU A 13 1.03 -6.13 -1.26
N ILE A 14 1.15 -4.87 -1.68
CA ILE A 14 1.84 -3.85 -0.90
C ILE A 14 1.02 -3.49 0.32
N TYR A 15 -0.29 -3.29 0.19
CA TYR A 15 -1.16 -2.96 1.34
C TYR A 15 -1.05 -4.01 2.46
N LYS A 16 -1.02 -5.29 2.11
CA LYS A 16 -0.81 -6.39 3.08
C LYS A 16 0.45 -6.22 3.93
N ARG A 17 1.55 -5.75 3.35
CA ARG A 17 2.83 -5.55 4.07
C ARG A 17 2.76 -4.50 5.18
N PHE A 18 1.81 -3.57 5.08
CA PHE A 18 1.60 -2.50 6.08
C PHE A 18 0.42 -2.80 7.00
N SER A 19 -0.11 -4.03 6.95
CA SER A 19 -1.31 -4.44 7.67
C SER A 19 -0.98 -5.51 8.70
N ASP A 20 -1.93 -5.75 9.60
CA ASP A 20 -1.84 -6.85 10.56
C ASP A 20 -2.39 -8.14 9.92
N GLU A 21 -1.69 -9.26 10.10
CA GLU A 21 -2.05 -10.57 9.56
C GLU A 21 -3.40 -11.08 10.09
N CYS A 22 -3.89 -10.56 11.23
CA CYS A 22 -5.19 -10.95 11.80
C CYS A 22 -6.40 -10.32 11.08
N LEU A 23 -6.18 -9.45 10.10
CA LEU A 23 -7.25 -8.74 9.38
C LEU A 23 -7.80 -9.54 8.19
N ASN A 24 -8.94 -9.09 7.67
CA ASN A 24 -9.65 -9.78 6.59
C ASN A 24 -9.04 -9.43 5.22
N PHE A 25 -8.47 -10.43 4.54
CA PHE A 25 -7.94 -10.33 3.17
C PHE A 25 -8.69 -11.20 2.15
N SER A 26 -9.96 -11.53 2.43
CA SER A 26 -10.82 -12.26 1.50
C SER A 26 -11.04 -11.53 0.18
N GLU A 27 -11.55 -12.24 -0.83
CA GLU A 27 -11.94 -11.64 -2.11
C GLU A 27 -13.01 -10.55 -1.93
N GLU A 28 -13.90 -10.70 -0.94
CA GLU A 28 -14.89 -9.70 -0.57
C GLU A 28 -14.22 -8.42 -0.06
N ALA A 29 -13.27 -8.54 0.88
CA ALA A 29 -12.48 -7.41 1.37
C ALA A 29 -11.69 -6.72 0.25
N ALA A 30 -11.14 -7.50 -0.68
CA ALA A 30 -10.45 -6.97 -1.85
C ALA A 30 -11.40 -6.17 -2.75
N MET A 31 -12.61 -6.69 -3.03
CA MET A 31 -13.61 -6.00 -3.83
C MET A 31 -14.13 -4.73 -3.15
N ASP A 32 -14.41 -4.80 -1.85
CA ASP A 32 -14.86 -3.67 -1.03
C ASP A 32 -13.85 -2.52 -1.06
N MET A 33 -12.56 -2.83 -0.88
CA MET A 33 -11.49 -1.84 -0.97
C MET A 33 -11.31 -1.29 -2.39
N PHE A 34 -11.40 -2.14 -3.41
CA PHE A 34 -11.31 -1.70 -4.80
C PHE A 34 -12.44 -0.72 -5.17
N LEU A 35 -13.67 -0.98 -4.72
CA LEU A 35 -14.79 -0.08 -4.92
C LEU A 35 -14.56 1.24 -4.19
N HIS A 36 -14.13 1.20 -2.92
CA HIS A 36 -13.79 2.41 -2.17
C HIS A 36 -12.79 3.30 -2.92
N GLU A 37 -11.68 2.73 -3.43
CA GLU A 37 -10.68 3.51 -4.17
C GLU A 37 -11.16 4.00 -5.53
N SER A 38 -12.06 3.26 -6.18
CA SER A 38 -12.52 3.57 -7.53
C SER A 38 -13.68 4.58 -7.56
N THR A 39 -14.55 4.56 -6.55
CA THR A 39 -15.81 5.32 -6.54
C THR A 39 -15.99 6.19 -5.30
N GLY A 40 -15.14 6.05 -4.28
CA GLY A 40 -15.30 6.72 -2.99
C GLY A 40 -16.40 6.11 -2.11
N SER A 41 -16.87 4.90 -2.43
CA SER A 41 -17.89 4.19 -1.64
C SER A 41 -17.35 3.83 -0.25
N ASP A 42 -18.21 3.83 0.77
CA ASP A 42 -17.78 3.43 2.11
C ASP A 42 -17.30 1.97 2.17
N ILE A 43 -16.30 1.73 3.01
CA ILE A 43 -15.79 0.38 3.29
C ILE A 43 -16.76 -0.31 4.24
N SER A 44 -17.39 -1.37 3.75
CA SER A 44 -18.39 -2.12 4.51
C SER A 44 -17.76 -3.02 5.58
N LEU A 45 -16.57 -3.56 5.32
CA LEU A 45 -15.87 -4.47 6.22
C LEU A 45 -14.96 -3.70 7.20
N LYS A 46 -15.36 -3.59 8.46
CA LYS A 46 -14.61 -2.86 9.49
C LYS A 46 -13.19 -3.40 9.74
N ASN A 47 -12.95 -4.69 9.52
CA ASN A 47 -11.65 -5.34 9.65
C ASN A 47 -10.98 -5.60 8.29
N ASN A 48 -11.30 -4.80 7.25
CA ASN A 48 -10.70 -4.92 5.93
C ASN A 48 -9.17 -4.68 6.00
N GLY A 49 -8.39 -5.74 5.80
CA GLY A 49 -6.94 -5.70 5.91
C GLY A 49 -6.28 -4.86 4.84
N PHE A 50 -6.87 -4.76 3.65
CA PHE A 50 -6.36 -3.89 2.59
C PHE A 50 -6.54 -2.41 2.93
N ALA A 51 -7.69 -2.07 3.54
CA ALA A 51 -7.98 -0.71 3.97
C ALA A 51 -7.05 -0.24 5.09
N ALA A 52 -6.88 -1.08 6.13
CA ALA A 52 -5.95 -0.81 7.21
C ALA A 52 -4.51 -0.69 6.70
N GLY A 53 -4.10 -1.63 5.83
CA GLY A 53 -2.80 -1.63 5.19
C GLY A 53 -2.53 -0.36 4.39
N LYS A 54 -3.48 0.08 3.56
CA LYS A 54 -3.35 1.34 2.82
C LYS A 54 -3.17 2.54 3.76
N LYS A 55 -4.00 2.62 4.82
CA LYS A 55 -3.92 3.71 5.79
C LYS A 55 -2.53 3.80 6.43
N TRP A 56 -1.99 2.68 6.90
CA TRP A 56 -0.66 2.65 7.51
C TRP A 56 0.45 2.86 6.50
N MET A 57 0.32 2.32 5.29
CA MET A 57 1.23 2.61 4.17
C MET A 57 1.35 4.12 3.93
N ASP A 58 0.23 4.85 3.84
CA ASP A 58 0.24 6.29 3.60
C ASP A 58 0.95 7.06 4.74
N VAL A 59 0.75 6.64 5.99
CA VAL A 59 1.44 7.19 7.17
C VAL A 59 2.95 6.92 7.11
N THR A 60 3.34 5.67 6.85
CA THR A 60 4.75 5.27 6.78
C THR A 60 5.49 5.93 5.62
N ILE A 61 4.85 6.08 4.45
CA ILE A 61 5.43 6.81 3.33
C ILE A 61 5.71 8.27 3.70
N LYS A 62 4.81 8.90 4.46
CA LYS A 62 5.02 10.27 4.93
C LYS A 62 6.24 10.34 5.86
N MET A 63 6.37 9.42 6.80
CA MET A 63 7.53 9.32 7.69
C MET A 63 8.83 9.12 6.90
N TRP A 64 8.85 8.18 5.94
CA TRP A 64 10.03 7.96 5.09
C TRP A 64 10.46 9.21 4.35
N LYS A 65 9.52 10.00 3.84
CA LYS A 65 9.84 11.25 3.13
C LYS A 65 10.44 12.30 4.05
N GLU A 66 9.97 12.36 5.30
CA GLU A 66 10.52 13.24 6.34
C GLU A 66 11.94 12.77 6.72
N ASP A 67 12.12 11.47 7.00
CA ASP A 67 13.41 10.88 7.37
C ASP A 67 14.45 11.02 6.25
N ILE A 68 14.06 10.82 4.98
CA ILE A 68 14.95 11.02 3.82
C ILE A 68 15.40 12.48 3.71
N LYS A 69 14.47 13.42 3.92
CA LYS A 69 14.80 14.85 3.88
C LYS A 69 15.81 15.23 4.97
N ASP A 70 15.71 14.60 6.14
CA ASP A 70 16.58 14.84 7.28
C ASP A 70 17.85 13.96 7.27
N ASN A 71 18.07 13.18 6.21
CA ASN A 71 19.18 12.21 6.06
C ASN A 71 19.21 11.13 7.16
N LEU A 72 18.05 10.77 7.71
CA LEU A 72 17.86 9.69 8.68
C LEU A 72 17.53 8.34 8.04
N LEU A 73 17.14 8.36 6.76
CA LEU A 73 16.82 7.19 5.96
C LEU A 73 17.37 7.39 4.54
N ILE A 74 18.02 6.38 4.00
CA ILE A 74 18.56 6.36 2.63
C ILE A 74 17.65 5.46 1.76
N PRO A 75 17.25 5.88 0.55
CA PRO A 75 16.35 5.08 -0.30
C PRO A 75 16.80 3.63 -0.56
N GLU A 76 18.11 3.40 -0.63
CA GLU A 76 18.72 2.08 -0.76
C GLU A 76 18.35 1.13 0.40
N GLU A 77 18.20 1.64 1.62
CA GLU A 77 17.80 0.82 2.79
C GLU A 77 16.40 0.23 2.61
N LEU A 78 15.51 0.94 1.90
CA LEU A 78 14.16 0.44 1.59
C LEU A 78 14.20 -0.64 0.50
N LEU A 79 15.12 -0.54 -0.46
CA LEU A 79 15.35 -1.59 -1.45
C LEU A 79 15.89 -2.86 -0.78
N ASP A 80 16.88 -2.71 0.10
CA ASP A 80 17.48 -3.80 0.86
C ASP A 80 16.47 -4.47 1.82
N SER A 81 15.50 -3.69 2.32
CA SER A 81 14.35 -4.19 3.10
C SER A 81 13.32 -4.96 2.26
N GLY A 82 13.53 -5.08 0.95
CA GLY A 82 12.70 -5.86 0.04
C GLY A 82 11.48 -5.13 -0.49
N TYR A 83 11.41 -3.80 -0.39
CA TYR A 83 10.38 -3.03 -1.08
C TYR A 83 10.68 -2.98 -2.58
N PRO A 84 9.71 -3.31 -3.45
CA PRO A 84 9.97 -3.35 -4.88
C PRO A 84 10.27 -1.97 -5.48
N ASP A 85 11.23 -1.88 -6.40
CA ASP A 85 11.58 -0.65 -7.12
C ASP A 85 10.36 0.05 -7.72
N TRP A 86 9.45 -0.70 -8.33
CA TRP A 86 8.27 -0.14 -8.98
C TRP A 86 7.37 0.61 -7.98
N PHE A 87 7.32 0.14 -6.73
CA PHE A 87 6.54 0.76 -5.67
C PHE A 87 7.24 2.03 -5.20
N LEU A 88 8.54 1.95 -4.89
CA LEU A 88 9.33 3.11 -4.45
C LEU A 88 9.37 4.22 -5.51
N LYS A 89 9.44 3.86 -6.81
CA LYS A 89 9.28 4.80 -7.94
C LYS A 89 7.90 5.44 -7.94
N ARG A 90 6.85 4.64 -7.76
CA ARG A 90 5.45 5.12 -7.77
C ARG A 90 5.18 6.14 -6.67
N ILE A 91 5.81 6.02 -5.50
CA ILE A 91 5.61 6.92 -4.36
C ILE A 91 6.62 8.08 -4.31
N GLY A 92 7.56 8.12 -5.25
CA GLY A 92 8.55 9.19 -5.42
C GLY A 92 9.70 9.13 -4.40
N ILE A 93 10.08 7.94 -3.96
CA ILE A 93 11.24 7.74 -3.07
C ILE A 93 12.53 7.59 -3.90
N ILE A 94 12.44 6.88 -5.03
CA ILE A 94 13.53 6.77 -6.00
C ILE A 94 13.14 7.43 -7.32
N ASN A 95 14.06 8.18 -7.91
CA ASN A 95 13.85 8.81 -9.21
C ASN A 95 14.08 7.79 -10.34
N VAL A 96 13.35 7.97 -11.44
CA VAL A 96 13.66 7.30 -12.70
C VAL A 96 14.85 8.07 -13.29
N GLY A 97 16.00 7.41 -13.42
CA GLY A 97 17.12 7.93 -14.20
C GLY A 97 16.78 8.04 -15.68
#